data_AF-A0A1A8CQI0-F1
#
_entry.id   AF-A0A1A8CQI0-F1
#
_cell.length_a   1.000
_cell.length_b   1.000
_cell.length_c   1.000
_cell.angle_alpha   90.00
_cell.angle_beta   90.00
_cell.angle_gamma   90.00
#
_symmetry.space_group_name_H-M   'P 1'
#
loop_
_entity.id
_entity.type
_entity.pdbx_description
1 polymer ?
#
loop_
_entity_poly.entity_id
_entity_poly.type
_entity_poly.pdbx_seq_one_letter_code
_entity_poly.pdbx_strand_id
1 'polypeptide(L)'
;MSVSTQLGLLLWKNFTYRRRQTLQLLVEIVWPLFIFFILITVRLNYPPYEQHECHFPNKAMPSAGTLPWIQGILCNANNPCFRNPTPGESPGIVGNFNDSIISRLFSDAKKILLYSQNDKNLEGFKDLARALEAMQTSRSGFKLKHFLRNNETLSSFLRRNASLPEHSVQQIREADVNLDKVLLRGFGVHLRNMCPRKGGKQNVSDFVMISDQQVASQVQDILCEAPPTWLNRAEEN
;
A
#
# COMPACT_ATOMS: atom_id res chain seq x y z
N MET A 1 -37.99 18.11 -71.09
CA MET A 1 -36.56 18.23 -70.73
C MET A 1 -36.20 17.07 -69.80
N SER A 2 -35.09 16.38 -70.03
CA SER A 2 -34.68 15.22 -69.21
C SER A 2 -34.23 15.65 -67.81
N VAL A 3 -34.59 14.89 -66.78
CA VAL A 3 -34.22 15.18 -65.38
C VAL A 3 -32.69 15.28 -65.20
N SER A 4 -31.94 14.48 -65.97
CA SER A 4 -30.47 14.47 -65.93
C SER A 4 -29.87 15.81 -66.39
N THR A 5 -30.46 16.47 -67.39
CA THR A 5 -29.96 17.77 -67.88
C THR A 5 -30.26 18.90 -66.89
N GLN A 6 -31.39 18.85 -66.20
CA GLN A 6 -31.73 19.78 -65.12
C GLN A 6 -30.81 19.59 -63.90
N LEU A 7 -30.52 18.35 -63.51
CA LEU A 7 -29.59 18.04 -62.42
C LEU A 7 -28.16 18.50 -62.73
N GLY A 8 -27.69 18.28 -63.95
CA GLY A 8 -26.37 18.75 -64.40
C GLY A 8 -26.24 20.28 -64.33
N LEU A 9 -27.27 21.02 -64.77
CA LEU A 9 -27.32 22.47 -64.65
C LEU A 9 -27.32 22.96 -63.19
N LEU A 10 -28.03 22.26 -62.30
CA LEU A 10 -28.05 22.59 -60.87
C LEU A 10 -26.69 22.34 -60.20
N LEU A 11 -26.04 21.22 -60.49
CA LEU A 11 -24.69 20.94 -59.98
C LEU A 11 -23.67 21.93 -60.53
N TRP A 12 -23.74 22.25 -61.83
CA TRP A 12 -22.87 23.26 -62.45
C TRP A 12 -23.06 24.64 -61.83
N LYS A 13 -24.31 25.03 -61.52
CA LYS A 13 -24.60 26.29 -60.81
C LYS A 13 -23.93 26.29 -59.42
N ASN A 14 -24.11 25.22 -58.64
CA ASN A 14 -23.54 25.12 -57.29
C ASN A 14 -22.00 25.08 -57.31
N PHE A 15 -21.41 24.36 -58.27
CA PHE A 15 -19.98 24.30 -58.45
C PHE A 15 -19.40 25.66 -58.86
N THR A 16 -20.03 26.33 -59.83
CA THR A 16 -19.61 27.67 -60.28
C THR A 16 -19.73 28.70 -59.16
N TYR A 17 -20.77 28.60 -58.33
CA TYR A 17 -20.94 29.44 -57.15
C TYR A 17 -19.78 29.26 -56.15
N ARG A 18 -19.44 28.02 -55.79
CA ARG A 18 -18.30 27.71 -54.92
C ARG A 18 -16.95 28.11 -55.55
N ARG A 19 -16.79 27.97 -56.87
CA ARG A 19 -15.57 28.37 -57.61
C ARG A 19 -15.35 29.88 -57.63
N ARG A 20 -16.43 30.68 -57.68
CA ARG A 20 -16.37 32.14 -57.64
C ARG A 20 -16.06 32.67 -56.24
N GLN A 21 -16.33 31.88 -55.19
CA GLN A 21 -16.10 32.24 -53.79
C GLN A 21 -14.89 31.50 -53.20
N THR A 22 -13.71 31.74 -53.77
CA THR A 22 -12.45 31.03 -53.45
C THR A 22 -12.06 31.08 -51.97
N LEU A 23 -12.30 32.22 -51.29
CA LEU A 23 -11.98 32.37 -49.86
C LEU A 23 -12.84 31.46 -48.97
N GLN A 24 -14.14 31.34 -49.24
CA GLN A 24 -15.02 30.47 -48.45
C GLN A 24 -14.64 29.00 -48.64
N LEU A 25 -14.33 28.59 -49.88
CA LEU A 25 -13.89 27.22 -50.18
C LEU A 25 -12.56 26.87 -49.48
N LEU A 26 -11.61 27.80 -49.46
CA LEU A 26 -10.33 27.59 -48.75
C LEU A 26 -10.54 27.43 -47.25
N VAL A 27 -11.37 28.26 -46.62
CA VAL A 27 -11.68 28.14 -45.18
C VAL A 27 -12.40 26.82 -44.89
N GLU A 28 -13.36 26.42 -45.74
CA GLU A 28 -14.09 25.16 -45.60
C GLU A 28 -13.18 23.92 -45.65
N ILE A 29 -12.07 23.97 -46.41
CA ILE A 29 -11.08 22.89 -46.50
C ILE A 29 -10.02 22.99 -45.38
N VAL A 30 -9.50 24.18 -45.10
CA VAL A 30 -8.42 24.39 -44.12
C VAL A 30 -8.92 24.21 -42.69
N TRP A 31 -10.15 24.61 -42.40
CA TRP A 31 -10.75 24.51 -41.06
C TRP A 31 -10.71 23.08 -40.48
N PRO A 32 -11.23 22.03 -41.15
CA PRO A 32 -11.16 20.66 -40.62
C PRO A 32 -9.71 20.16 -40.51
N LEU A 33 -8.83 20.51 -41.46
CA LEU A 33 -7.41 20.14 -41.41
C LEU A 33 -6.71 20.74 -40.18
N PHE A 34 -7.02 21.99 -39.85
CA PHE A 34 -6.50 22.66 -38.66
C PHE A 34 -6.95 21.98 -37.37
N ILE A 35 -8.23 21.60 -37.27
CA ILE A 35 -8.75 20.85 -36.13
C ILE A 35 -8.04 19.50 -35.98
N PHE A 36 -7.85 18.74 -37.07
CA PHE A 36 -7.12 17.47 -37.03
C PHE A 36 -5.66 17.65 -36.63
N PHE A 37 -5.01 18.71 -37.10
CA PHE A 37 -3.62 19.01 -36.74
C PHE A 37 -3.48 19.27 -35.23
N ILE A 38 -4.42 20.03 -34.63
CA ILE A 38 -4.46 20.23 -33.18
C ILE A 38 -4.66 18.89 -32.46
N LEU A 39 -5.62 18.07 -32.89
CA LEU A 39 -5.89 16.78 -32.25
C LEU A 39 -4.70 15.82 -32.31
N ILE A 40 -4.00 15.74 -33.44
CA ILE A 40 -2.77 14.95 -33.58
C ILE A 40 -1.68 15.50 -32.66
N THR A 41 -1.51 16.82 -32.60
CA THR A 41 -0.53 17.45 -31.72
C THR A 41 -0.82 17.13 -30.25
N VAL A 42 -2.07 17.23 -29.81
CA VAL A 42 -2.49 16.83 -28.46
C VAL A 42 -2.18 15.34 -28.24
N ARG A 43 -2.52 14.47 -29.20
CA ARG A 43 -2.27 13.03 -29.09
C ARG A 43 -0.78 12.69 -28.99
N LEU A 44 0.08 13.42 -29.70
CA LEU A 44 1.54 13.25 -29.62
C LEU A 44 2.12 13.72 -28.28
N ASN A 45 1.51 14.73 -27.65
CA ASN A 45 1.91 15.20 -26.32
C ASN A 45 1.49 14.23 -25.19
N TYR A 46 0.46 13.41 -25.41
CA TYR A 46 -0.01 12.41 -24.45
C TYR A 46 0.17 10.99 -25.00
N PRO A 47 1.41 10.45 -25.04
CA PRO A 47 1.64 9.08 -25.44
C PRO A 47 0.89 8.10 -24.51
N PRO A 48 0.50 6.91 -25.01
CA PRO A 48 -0.14 5.90 -24.18
C PRO A 48 0.79 5.47 -23.04
N TYR A 49 0.24 5.36 -21.83
CA TYR A 49 0.96 4.82 -20.69
C TYR A 49 0.82 3.30 -20.68
N GLU A 50 1.90 2.59 -20.98
CA GLU A 50 1.96 1.13 -20.90
C GLU A 50 2.18 0.69 -19.45
N GLN A 51 1.21 -0.01 -18.87
CA GLN A 51 1.36 -0.69 -17.57
C GLN A 51 1.57 -2.18 -17.82
N HIS A 52 2.49 -2.79 -17.08
CA HIS A 52 2.59 -4.25 -17.06
C HIS A 52 1.44 -4.86 -16.27
N GLU A 53 1.19 -6.17 -16.45
CA GLU A 53 0.30 -6.92 -15.57
C GLU A 53 0.81 -6.77 -14.13
N CYS A 54 -0.03 -6.23 -13.26
CA CYS A 54 0.35 -5.75 -11.95
C CYS A 54 -0.17 -6.71 -10.88
N HIS A 55 0.76 -7.36 -10.20
CA HIS A 55 0.46 -8.27 -9.09
C HIS A 55 0.77 -7.58 -7.76
N PHE A 56 -0.15 -7.71 -6.81
CA PHE A 56 -0.03 -7.07 -5.50
C PHE A 56 0.17 -8.13 -4.41
N PRO A 57 1.03 -7.87 -3.41
CA PRO A 57 1.15 -8.76 -2.27
C PRO A 57 -0.12 -8.70 -1.41
N ASN A 58 -0.51 -9.83 -0.84
CA ASN A 58 -1.67 -9.89 0.03
C ASN A 58 -1.43 -9.16 1.37
N LYS A 59 -2.41 -8.38 1.81
CA LYS A 59 -2.46 -7.79 3.16
C LYS A 59 -3.39 -8.59 4.05
N ALA A 60 -2.91 -8.95 5.23
CA ALA A 60 -3.73 -9.62 6.23
C ALA A 60 -4.59 -8.58 6.96
N MET A 61 -5.89 -8.84 7.09
CA MET A 61 -6.74 -8.07 8.00
C MET A 61 -6.45 -8.44 9.46
N PRO A 62 -6.80 -7.58 10.44
CA PRO A 62 -6.62 -7.88 11.86
C PRO A 62 -7.22 -9.22 12.31
N SER A 63 -8.25 -9.72 11.62
CA SER A 63 -8.91 -11.01 11.85
C SER A 63 -8.06 -12.23 11.48
N ALA A 64 -7.07 -12.08 10.60
CA ALA A 64 -6.12 -13.15 10.26
C ALA A 64 -4.98 -13.28 11.28
N GLY A 65 -4.92 -12.37 12.26
CA GLY A 65 -3.88 -12.28 13.28
C GLY A 65 -3.18 -10.93 13.27
N THR A 66 -2.69 -10.54 14.44
CA THR A 66 -2.12 -9.20 14.68
C THR A 66 -0.72 -9.06 14.10
N LEU A 67 0.08 -10.11 14.20
CA LEU A 67 1.41 -10.20 13.63
C LEU A 67 1.38 -10.08 12.09
N PRO A 68 0.66 -10.94 11.34
CA PRO A 68 0.61 -10.82 9.88
C PRO A 68 -0.04 -9.51 9.42
N TRP A 69 -0.99 -8.96 10.19
CA TRP A 69 -1.59 -7.64 9.92
C TRP A 69 -0.57 -6.50 10.02
N ILE A 70 0.17 -6.41 11.14
CA ILE A 70 1.21 -5.38 11.32
C ILE A 70 2.31 -5.54 10.26
N GLN A 71 2.72 -6.77 9.96
CA GLN A 71 3.71 -7.03 8.90
C GLN A 71 3.20 -6.59 7.52
N GLY A 72 1.91 -6.78 7.24
CA GLY A 72 1.27 -6.29 6.00
C GLY A 72 1.31 -4.77 5.87
N ILE A 73 1.01 -4.04 6.94
CA ILE A 73 1.08 -2.57 6.96
C ILE A 73 2.53 -2.10 6.78
N LEU A 74 3.48 -2.66 7.53
CA LEU A 74 4.85 -2.15 7.54
C LEU A 74 5.64 -2.52 6.29
N CYS A 75 5.51 -3.75 5.77
CA CYS A 75 6.32 -4.22 4.63
C CYS A 75 5.77 -3.71 3.28
N ASN A 76 4.44 -3.55 3.17
CA ASN A 76 3.75 -3.27 1.90
C ASN A 76 3.00 -1.92 1.89
N ALA A 77 3.43 -0.93 2.66
CA ALA A 77 2.74 0.38 2.76
C ALA A 77 2.62 1.15 1.44
N ASN A 78 3.56 0.96 0.50
CA ASN A 78 3.62 1.69 -0.77
C ASN A 78 2.96 0.94 -1.94
N ASN A 79 2.39 -0.25 -1.72
CA ASN A 79 1.77 -1.08 -2.77
C ASN A 79 2.66 -1.24 -4.01
N PRO A 80 3.84 -1.83 -3.85
CA PRO A 80 4.69 -2.11 -4.99
C PRO A 80 3.97 -3.04 -5.95
N CYS A 81 3.97 -2.64 -7.22
CA CYS A 81 3.42 -3.40 -8.32
C CYS A 81 4.48 -4.37 -8.85
N PHE A 82 4.21 -5.69 -8.80
CA PHE A 82 5.12 -6.71 -9.31
C PHE A 82 4.68 -7.17 -10.71
N ARG A 83 5.66 -7.46 -11.57
CA ARG A 83 5.41 -8.00 -12.93
C ARG A 83 4.96 -9.46 -12.95
N ASN A 84 5.27 -10.20 -11.89
CA ASN A 84 5.01 -11.63 -11.78
C ASN A 84 4.10 -11.88 -10.57
N PRO A 85 3.27 -12.94 -10.62
CA PRO A 85 2.37 -13.29 -9.52
C PRO A 85 3.11 -13.45 -8.21
N THR A 86 2.58 -12.85 -7.15
CA THR A 86 3.17 -12.99 -5.82
C THR A 86 2.80 -14.35 -5.21
N PRO A 87 3.61 -14.91 -4.30
CA PRO A 87 3.31 -16.22 -3.69
C PRO A 87 1.92 -16.30 -3.03
N GLY A 88 1.37 -15.18 -2.57
CA GLY A 88 0.04 -15.11 -1.97
C GLY A 88 -1.13 -15.20 -2.96
N GLU A 89 -0.88 -15.06 -4.27
CA GLU A 89 -1.89 -15.26 -5.32
C GLU A 89 -1.97 -16.74 -5.76
N SER A 90 -1.00 -17.57 -5.35
CA SER A 90 -1.00 -18.99 -5.65
C SER A 90 -1.97 -19.75 -4.72
N PRO A 91 -2.78 -20.69 -5.24
CA PRO A 91 -3.71 -21.44 -4.42
C PRO A 91 -2.98 -22.23 -3.33
N GLY A 92 -3.45 -22.13 -2.09
CA GLY A 92 -2.89 -22.87 -0.95
C GLY A 92 -1.75 -22.18 -0.21
N ILE A 93 -1.29 -21.00 -0.64
CA ILE A 93 -0.26 -20.21 0.06
C ILE A 93 -0.85 -18.86 0.46
N VAL A 94 -0.88 -18.57 1.77
CA VAL A 94 -1.52 -17.37 2.34
C VAL A 94 -0.53 -16.35 2.93
N GLY A 95 0.77 -16.66 2.97
CA GLY A 95 1.77 -15.81 3.63
C GLY A 95 3.02 -15.56 2.78
N ASN A 96 3.39 -14.29 2.65
CA ASN A 96 4.63 -13.84 1.96
C ASN A 96 5.73 -13.40 2.95
N PHE A 97 5.58 -13.72 4.25
CA PHE A 97 6.43 -13.19 5.34
C PHE A 97 7.42 -14.20 5.94
N ASN A 98 7.71 -15.31 5.25
CA ASN A 98 8.57 -16.39 5.76
C ASN A 98 10.03 -15.97 6.05
N ASP A 99 10.45 -14.79 5.58
CA ASP A 99 11.82 -14.30 5.73
C ASP A 99 12.04 -13.37 6.93
N SER A 100 10.98 -12.96 7.65
CA SER A 100 11.16 -12.13 8.85
C SER A 100 11.68 -12.98 10.03
N ILE A 101 12.54 -12.41 10.87
CA ILE A 101 13.12 -13.12 12.02
C ILE A 101 12.03 -13.57 13.00
N ILE A 102 11.01 -12.72 13.21
CA ILE A 102 9.93 -13.01 14.15
C ILE A 102 8.95 -14.07 13.62
N SER A 103 8.64 -14.08 12.32
CA SER A 103 7.78 -15.14 11.77
C SER A 103 8.43 -16.52 11.90
N ARG A 104 9.75 -16.62 11.71
CA ARG A 104 10.53 -17.85 11.93
C ARG A 104 10.49 -18.28 13.39
N LEU A 105 10.79 -17.36 14.32
CA LEU A 105 10.75 -17.64 15.76
C LEU A 105 9.37 -18.13 16.22
N PHE A 106 8.29 -17.49 15.77
CA PHE A 106 6.94 -17.90 16.13
C PHE A 106 6.56 -19.26 15.53
N SER A 107 7.01 -19.55 14.30
CA SER A 107 6.79 -20.84 13.66
C SER A 107 7.54 -21.96 14.39
N ASP A 108 8.79 -21.71 14.80
CA ASP A 108 9.60 -22.65 15.59
C ASP A 108 8.99 -22.87 16.98
N ALA A 109 8.56 -21.80 17.66
CA ALA A 109 7.86 -21.90 18.94
C ALA A 109 6.57 -22.74 18.81
N LYS A 110 5.74 -22.46 17.81
CA LYS A 110 4.53 -23.25 17.53
C LYS A 110 4.86 -24.71 17.25
N LYS A 111 5.92 -24.99 16.47
CA LYS A 111 6.35 -26.35 16.16
C LYS A 111 6.79 -27.10 17.42
N ILE A 112 7.55 -26.44 18.30
CA ILE A 112 7.96 -27.01 19.59
C ILE A 112 6.74 -27.26 20.49
N LEU A 113 5.79 -26.31 20.55
CA LEU A 113 4.55 -26.48 21.32
C LEU A 113 3.71 -27.66 20.85
N LEU A 114 3.53 -27.80 19.53
CA LEU A 114 2.77 -28.91 18.95
C LEU A 114 3.49 -30.26 19.14
N TYR A 115 4.81 -30.29 19.06
CA TYR A 115 5.59 -31.49 19.35
C TYR A 115 5.54 -31.87 20.83
N SER A 116 5.67 -30.88 21.72
CA SER A 116 5.59 -31.04 23.18
C SER A 116 4.19 -31.36 23.68
N GLN A 117 3.13 -31.17 22.89
CA GLN A 117 1.78 -31.61 23.24
C GLN A 117 1.62 -33.13 23.05
N ASN A 118 2.35 -33.73 22.11
CA ASN A 118 2.35 -35.17 21.86
C ASN A 118 3.27 -35.93 22.81
N ASP A 119 4.41 -35.35 23.20
CA ASP A 119 5.25 -35.89 24.27
C ASP A 119 4.75 -35.43 25.63
N LYS A 120 4.52 -36.33 26.59
CA LYS A 120 4.13 -35.99 27.97
C LYS A 120 5.19 -35.20 28.77
N ASN A 121 6.20 -34.65 28.11
CA ASN A 121 7.34 -34.00 28.71
C ASN A 121 7.06 -32.51 28.97
N LEU A 122 6.27 -32.25 30.02
CA LEU A 122 5.84 -30.92 30.47
C LEU A 122 7.02 -30.00 30.88
N GLU A 123 8.21 -30.55 31.11
CA GLU A 123 9.40 -29.81 31.53
C GLU A 123 9.94 -28.88 30.44
N GLY A 124 10.01 -29.35 29.18
CA GLY A 124 10.47 -28.54 28.05
C GLY A 124 9.55 -27.34 27.75
N PHE A 125 8.24 -27.48 28.00
CA PHE A 125 7.29 -26.36 27.93
C PHE A 125 7.55 -25.33 29.02
N LYS A 126 7.82 -25.76 30.27
CA LYS A 126 8.13 -24.84 31.37
C LYS A 126 9.44 -24.08 31.12
N ASP A 127 10.40 -24.69 30.45
CA ASP A 127 11.65 -24.03 30.05
C ASP A 127 11.43 -23.03 28.91
N LEU A 128 10.65 -23.37 27.89
CA LEU A 128 10.30 -22.45 26.80
C LEU A 128 9.45 -21.27 27.30
N ALA A 129 8.47 -21.54 28.16
CA ALA A 129 7.64 -20.51 28.79
C ALA A 129 8.49 -19.59 29.67
N ARG A 130 9.42 -20.14 30.48
CA ARG A 130 10.38 -19.33 31.25
C ARG A 130 11.33 -18.55 30.36
N ALA A 131 11.79 -19.10 29.23
CA ALA A 131 12.65 -18.40 28.29
C ALA A 131 11.92 -17.24 27.59
N LEU A 132 10.66 -17.46 27.18
CA LEU A 132 9.78 -16.42 26.64
C LEU A 132 9.48 -15.35 27.68
N GLU A 133 9.16 -15.74 28.92
CA GLU A 133 8.88 -14.84 30.03
C GLU A 133 10.12 -14.04 30.43
N ALA A 134 11.31 -14.66 30.46
CA ALA A 134 12.59 -13.98 30.69
C ALA A 134 12.93 -12.99 29.56
N MET A 135 12.68 -13.38 28.31
CA MET A 135 12.84 -12.48 27.17
C MET A 135 11.86 -11.30 27.22
N GLN A 136 10.63 -11.53 27.67
CA GLN A 136 9.58 -10.51 27.72
C GLN A 136 9.77 -9.54 28.91
N THR A 137 10.18 -10.07 30.07
CA THR A 137 10.52 -9.27 31.26
C THR A 137 11.76 -8.40 31.05
N SER A 138 12.68 -8.80 30.16
CA SER A 138 13.84 -8.00 29.81
C SER A 138 13.53 -6.70 29.05
N ARG A 139 12.29 -6.49 28.58
CA ARG A 139 11.82 -5.28 27.84
C ARG A 139 12.65 -4.87 26.62
N SER A 140 13.65 -5.66 26.20
CA SER A 140 14.64 -5.28 25.18
C SER A 140 14.77 -6.27 24.02
N GLY A 141 13.85 -7.23 23.88
CA GLY A 141 14.04 -8.37 22.98
C GLY A 141 13.76 -8.10 21.50
N PHE A 142 12.73 -7.30 21.20
CA PHE A 142 12.22 -7.18 19.83
C PHE A 142 12.00 -5.72 19.42
N LYS A 143 12.96 -5.23 18.66
CA LYS A 143 12.83 -3.99 17.90
C LYS A 143 11.88 -4.14 16.71
N LEU A 144 11.24 -3.04 16.31
CA LEU A 144 10.32 -2.98 15.17
C LEU A 144 10.93 -3.54 13.88
N LYS A 145 12.23 -3.29 13.65
CA LYS A 145 12.99 -3.86 12.51
C LYS A 145 13.01 -5.39 12.42
N HIS A 146 12.69 -6.14 13.47
CA HIS A 146 12.66 -7.60 13.41
C HIS A 146 11.34 -8.16 12.89
N PHE A 147 10.29 -7.33 12.87
CA PHE A 147 9.01 -7.64 12.21
C PHE A 147 9.08 -7.41 10.71
N LEU A 148 10.08 -6.66 10.27
CA LEU A 148 10.35 -6.27 8.91
C LEU A 148 11.11 -7.37 8.13
N ARG A 149 10.85 -7.50 6.82
CA ARG A 149 11.67 -8.21 5.83
C ARG A 149 12.95 -7.40 5.51
N ASN A 150 13.88 -7.97 4.76
CA ASN A 150 15.07 -7.25 4.29
C ASN A 150 14.72 -6.35 3.08
N ASN A 151 15.23 -5.10 3.06
CA ASN A 151 15.04 -4.08 2.00
C ASN A 151 13.61 -3.46 1.92
N GLU A 152 13.18 -2.87 3.03
CA GLU A 152 11.78 -2.49 3.27
C GLU A 152 11.34 -1.15 2.71
N THR A 153 10.02 -1.05 2.46
CA THR A 153 9.40 0.20 2.00
C THR A 153 9.01 1.16 3.13
N LEU A 154 8.95 0.71 4.40
CA LEU A 154 8.54 1.51 5.56
C LEU A 154 9.34 2.82 5.70
N SER A 155 10.67 2.75 5.64
CA SER A 155 11.53 3.93 5.79
C SER A 155 11.25 4.97 4.70
N SER A 156 10.98 4.51 3.48
CA SER A 156 10.64 5.39 2.37
C SER A 156 9.24 5.99 2.50
N PHE A 157 8.27 5.24 3.04
CA PHE A 157 6.91 5.71 3.31
C PHE A 157 6.89 6.77 4.42
N LEU A 158 7.56 6.51 5.54
CA LEU A 158 7.64 7.46 6.66
C LEU A 158 8.32 8.77 6.24
N ARG A 159 9.31 8.72 5.36
CA ARG A 159 10.02 9.89 4.87
C ARG A 159 9.23 10.69 3.82
N ARG A 160 8.57 10.01 2.87
CA ARG A 160 7.85 10.69 1.76
C ARG A 160 6.41 11.06 2.10
N ASN A 161 5.69 10.16 2.75
CA ASN A 161 4.25 10.33 2.99
C ASN A 161 3.96 10.93 4.36
N ALA A 162 4.75 10.56 5.39
CA ALA A 162 4.62 11.12 6.73
C ALA A 162 5.59 12.29 7.02
N SER A 163 6.43 12.66 6.03
CA SER A 163 7.39 13.78 6.12
C SER A 163 8.31 13.74 7.35
N LEU A 164 8.66 12.54 7.83
CA LEU A 164 9.52 12.38 9.00
C LEU A 164 11.02 12.51 8.65
N PRO A 165 11.83 13.16 9.49
CA PRO A 165 13.27 13.24 9.30
C PRO A 165 13.95 11.89 9.53
N GLU A 166 15.12 11.68 8.92
CA GLU A 166 15.84 10.40 8.95
C GLU A 166 16.13 9.91 10.38
N HIS A 167 16.42 10.84 11.30
CA HIS A 167 16.62 10.56 12.71
C HIS A 167 15.38 9.93 13.37
N SER A 168 14.20 10.51 13.15
CA SER A 168 12.93 9.96 13.67
C SER A 168 12.61 8.61 13.06
N VAL A 169 12.89 8.41 11.77
CA VAL A 169 12.70 7.12 11.10
C VAL A 169 13.59 6.04 11.70
N GLN A 170 14.86 6.35 11.99
CA GLN A 170 15.77 5.41 12.62
C GLN A 170 15.30 5.02 14.03
N GLN A 171 14.87 5.99 14.84
CA GLN A 171 14.33 5.72 16.17
C GLN A 171 13.06 4.87 16.13
N ILE A 172 12.14 5.12 15.18
CA ILE A 172 10.94 4.29 14.99
C ILE A 172 11.33 2.86 14.62
N ARG A 173 12.31 2.69 13.73
CA ARG A 173 12.78 1.37 13.29
C ARG A 173 13.45 0.58 14.42
N GLU A 174 14.08 1.29 15.35
CA GLU A 174 14.73 0.73 16.53
C GLU A 174 13.84 0.66 17.78
N ALA A 175 12.59 1.13 17.69
CA ALA A 175 11.65 1.14 18.79
C ALA A 175 11.33 -0.29 19.27
N ASP A 176 11.16 -0.45 20.59
CA ASP A 176 10.85 -1.73 21.22
C ASP A 176 9.37 -2.07 21.05
N VAL A 177 9.04 -3.33 20.76
CA VAL A 177 7.66 -3.77 20.53
C VAL A 177 7.19 -4.62 21.70
N ASN A 178 6.01 -4.28 22.23
CA ASN A 178 5.39 -5.04 23.31
C ASN A 178 4.64 -6.27 22.75
N LEU A 179 5.32 -7.42 22.74
CA LEU A 179 4.76 -8.68 22.27
C LEU A 179 3.49 -9.11 23.01
N ASP A 180 3.35 -8.82 24.31
CA ASP A 180 2.14 -9.17 25.08
C ASP A 180 0.91 -8.52 24.45
N LYS A 181 1.04 -7.21 24.22
CA LYS A 181 -0.03 -6.37 23.71
C LYS A 181 -0.30 -6.67 22.24
N VAL A 182 0.74 -6.86 21.43
CA VAL A 182 0.59 -7.24 20.03
C VAL A 182 -0.11 -8.58 19.89
N LEU A 183 0.28 -9.61 20.65
CA LEU A 183 -0.26 -10.97 20.50
C LEU A 183 -1.63 -11.15 21.16
N LEU A 184 -1.84 -10.62 22.37
CA LEU A 184 -3.07 -10.85 23.14
C LEU A 184 -4.14 -9.78 22.91
N ARG A 185 -3.72 -8.52 22.68
CA ARG A 185 -4.64 -7.37 22.62
C ARG A 185 -4.71 -6.70 21.25
N GLY A 186 -3.89 -7.12 20.29
CA GLY A 186 -3.88 -6.54 18.95
C GLY A 186 -5.06 -6.98 18.07
N PHE A 187 -5.83 -7.99 18.47
CA PHE A 187 -6.85 -8.59 17.59
C PHE A 187 -8.00 -7.61 17.37
N GLY A 188 -8.31 -7.31 16.11
CA GLY A 188 -9.33 -6.31 15.75
C GLY A 188 -8.93 -4.86 16.02
N VAL A 189 -7.64 -4.57 16.22
CA VAL A 189 -7.15 -3.19 16.33
C VAL A 189 -7.03 -2.59 14.94
N HIS A 190 -7.48 -1.35 14.80
CA HIS A 190 -7.32 -0.54 13.60
C HIS A 190 -6.53 0.73 13.95
N LEU A 191 -5.72 1.24 13.02
CA LEU A 191 -4.95 2.48 13.09
C LEU A 191 -5.84 3.67 13.47
N ARG A 192 -7.06 3.76 12.92
CA ARG A 192 -8.05 4.80 13.30
C ARG A 192 -8.42 4.79 14.80
N ASN A 193 -8.26 3.66 15.48
CA ASN A 193 -8.58 3.49 16.89
C ASN A 193 -7.37 3.70 17.82
N MET A 194 -6.19 4.01 17.26
CA MET A 194 -4.93 4.25 17.99
C MET A 194 -4.74 5.71 18.44
N CYS A 195 -5.73 6.58 18.23
CA CYS A 195 -5.71 7.97 18.69
C CYS A 195 -6.72 8.20 19.83
N PRO A 196 -6.27 8.27 21.10
CA PRO A 196 -7.15 8.55 22.23
C PRO A 196 -7.84 9.92 22.13
N ARG A 197 -7.15 10.93 21.58
CA ARG A 197 -7.69 12.30 21.43
C ARG A 197 -8.92 12.37 20.52
N LYS A 198 -9.10 11.43 19.59
CA LYS A 198 -10.26 11.32 18.69
C LYS A 198 -11.25 10.23 19.13
N GLY A 199 -11.19 9.77 20.38
CA GLY A 199 -12.08 8.73 20.91
C GLY A 199 -11.63 7.29 20.64
N GLY A 200 -10.38 7.10 20.20
CA GLY A 200 -9.77 5.77 20.09
C GLY A 200 -9.56 5.11 21.46
N LYS A 201 -9.67 3.79 21.50
CA LYS A 201 -9.56 2.99 22.75
C LYS A 201 -8.14 2.56 23.08
N GLN A 202 -7.21 2.68 22.14
CA GLN A 202 -5.86 2.15 22.23
C GLN A 202 -4.84 3.27 22.00
N ASN A 203 -3.66 3.16 22.60
CA ASN A 203 -2.55 4.07 22.35
C ASN A 203 -1.45 3.37 21.52
N VAL A 204 -0.74 4.11 20.67
CA VAL A 204 0.38 3.58 19.87
C VAL A 204 1.48 3.06 20.79
N SER A 205 1.72 3.75 21.91
CA SER A 205 2.68 3.37 22.93
C SER A 205 2.37 2.02 23.60
N ASP A 206 1.14 1.51 23.51
CA ASP A 206 0.81 0.19 24.05
C ASP A 206 1.45 -0.93 23.22
N PHE A 207 1.73 -0.68 21.94
CA PHE A 207 2.30 -1.65 21.01
C PHE A 207 3.76 -1.38 20.69
N VAL A 208 4.13 -0.11 20.49
CA VAL A 208 5.48 0.31 20.10
C VAL A 208 6.00 1.38 21.05
N MET A 209 7.06 1.05 21.77
CA MET A 209 7.76 1.90 22.73
C MET A 209 8.93 2.61 22.03
N ILE A 210 8.72 3.88 21.67
CA ILE A 210 9.76 4.74 21.11
C ILE A 210 10.52 5.38 22.28
N SER A 211 11.85 5.25 22.33
CA SER A 211 12.67 5.77 23.43
C SER A 211 12.65 7.29 23.54
N ASP A 212 12.45 7.98 22.41
CA ASP A 212 12.38 9.43 22.32
C ASP A 212 10.93 9.93 22.44
N GLN A 213 10.67 10.67 23.51
CA GLN A 213 9.35 11.21 23.79
C GLN A 213 8.86 12.21 22.73
N GLN A 214 9.77 12.94 22.09
CA GLN A 214 9.42 13.92 21.05
C GLN A 214 8.97 13.21 19.78
N VAL A 215 9.67 12.14 19.39
CA VAL A 215 9.27 11.33 18.23
C VAL A 215 7.99 10.55 18.52
N ALA A 216 7.81 10.05 19.75
CA ALA A 216 6.57 9.41 20.17
C ALA A 216 5.37 10.36 20.06
N SER A 217 5.50 11.61 20.53
CA SER A 217 4.43 12.61 20.39
C SER A 217 4.18 12.97 18.93
N GLN A 218 5.24 13.11 18.13
CA GLN A 218 5.12 13.43 16.71
C GLN A 218 4.37 12.33 15.94
N VAL A 219 4.66 11.05 16.21
CA VAL A 219 3.94 9.92 15.62
C VAL A 219 2.48 9.90 16.07
N GLN A 220 2.22 10.16 17.34
CA GLN A 220 0.87 10.23 17.88
C GLN A 220 0.06 11.38 17.23
N ASP A 221 0.68 12.53 17.02
CA ASP A 221 0.07 13.69 16.38
C ASP A 221 -0.25 13.40 14.90
N ILE A 222 0.66 12.78 14.15
CA ILE A 222 0.42 12.36 12.76
C ILE A 222 -0.77 11.40 12.67
N LEU A 223 -0.83 10.39 13.53
CA LEU A 223 -1.94 9.42 13.57
C LEU A 223 -3.26 10.08 13.99
N CYS A 224 -3.19 11.04 14.90
CA CYS A 224 -4.36 11.78 15.37
C CYS A 224 -4.84 12.84 14.38
N GLU A 225 -3.99 13.46 13.57
CA GLU A 225 -4.37 14.46 12.57
C GLU A 225 -4.83 13.81 11.28
N ALA A 226 -4.28 12.66 10.91
CA ALA A 226 -4.60 11.95 9.69
C ALA A 226 -6.12 11.68 9.53
N PRO A 227 -6.66 11.82 8.30
CA PRO A 227 -8.05 11.50 8.04
C PRO A 227 -8.27 9.98 8.14
N PRO A 228 -9.45 9.53 8.61
CA PRO A 228 -9.73 8.10 8.77
C PRO A 228 -9.68 7.35 7.44
N THR A 229 -9.98 8.02 6.33
CA THR A 229 -9.85 7.45 4.98
C THR A 229 -8.39 7.16 4.60
N TRP A 230 -7.44 7.97 5.03
CA TRP A 230 -6.02 7.72 4.80
C TRP A 230 -5.51 6.58 5.68
N LEU A 231 -5.92 6.54 6.95
CA LEU A 231 -5.58 5.44 7.86
C LEU A 231 -6.15 4.12 7.37
N ASN A 232 -7.40 4.09 6.91
CA ASN A 232 -7.98 2.88 6.32
C ASN A 232 -7.26 2.48 5.02
N ARG A 233 -6.89 3.43 4.15
CA ARG A 233 -6.08 3.12 2.96
C ARG A 233 -4.72 2.53 3.32
N ALA A 234 -4.10 2.96 4.42
CA ALA A 234 -2.85 2.37 4.88
C ALA A 234 -3.03 0.92 5.39
N GLU A 235 -4.24 0.52 5.78
CA GLU A 235 -4.59 -0.85 6.16
C GLU A 235 -5.05 -1.71 4.97
N GLU A 236 -5.82 -1.12 4.06
CA GLU A 236 -6.58 -1.81 3.00
C GLU A 236 -5.85 -1.88 1.66
N ASN A 237 -5.12 -0.82 1.28
CA ASN A 237 -4.37 -0.80 0.02
C ASN A 237 -3.01 -1.39 0.25
#